data_AF-A0A822DK93-F1
#
_entry.id   AF-A0A822DK93-F1
#
_cell.length_a   1.000
_cell.length_b   1.000
_cell.length_c   1.000
_cell.angle_alpha   90.00
_cell.angle_beta   90.00
_cell.angle_gamma   90.00
#
_symmetry.space_group_name_H-M   'P 1'
#
loop_
_entity.id
_entity.type
_entity.pdbx_description
1 polymer ?
#
loop_
_entity_poly.entity_id
_entity_poly.type
_entity_poly.pdbx_seq_one_letter_code
_entity_poly.pdbx_strand_id
1 'polypeptide(L)'
;KQWGTNDQQAWEKNNDRQFIYPWQINPIWTNDNEIPNRIRNFLNSKKKQIHVAYAILLNNVGEIHLAIDQLKQQPYMFLFLRNISRITFLTQLNDTISIARHFSHGLKQVYINKKIDSQWIIKRFELDVPKSIRDKLVGDSKAPEKLRSIEKAEMFFAAKYKDSTTDENEEMISGGIEKLRDQDSILFSYLPTKISEYKFPVLINANFLTNVNREQIHTGKFVDCLKFLFKLFSYIKYFRLFA
;
A
#
# COMPACT_ATOMS: atom_id res chain seq x y z
N LYS A 1 7.09 30.79 -15.95
CA LYS A 1 7.95 30.56 -14.76
C LYS A 1 8.69 29.26 -14.97
N GLN A 2 10.00 29.31 -15.23
CA GLN A 2 10.85 28.12 -15.30
C GLN A 2 11.00 27.57 -13.88
N TRP A 3 10.67 26.30 -13.69
CA TRP A 3 10.83 25.61 -12.41
C TRP A 3 12.20 24.95 -12.37
N GLY A 4 12.98 25.26 -11.33
CA GLY A 4 14.23 24.57 -11.02
C GLY A 4 15.45 25.02 -11.82
N THR A 5 16.63 24.81 -11.24
CA THR A 5 17.91 24.85 -11.97
C THR A 5 17.85 23.81 -13.08
N ASN A 6 18.24 24.16 -14.32
CA ASN A 6 18.29 23.25 -15.47
C ASN A 6 19.29 22.07 -15.29
N ASP A 7 19.86 21.92 -14.10
CA ASP A 7 20.94 21.00 -13.79
C ASP A 7 20.64 20.27 -12.47
N GLN A 8 20.57 18.95 -12.58
CA GLN A 8 20.39 18.02 -11.47
C GLN A 8 21.56 18.13 -10.48
N GLN A 9 22.80 18.26 -10.97
CA GLN A 9 23.98 18.29 -10.10
C GLN A 9 23.98 19.53 -9.19
N ALA A 10 23.61 20.68 -9.75
CA ALA A 10 23.43 21.91 -8.97
C ALA A 10 22.36 21.76 -7.88
N TRP A 11 21.22 21.12 -8.18
CA TRP A 11 20.17 20.88 -7.19
C TRP A 11 20.64 19.92 -6.09
N GLU A 12 21.29 18.82 -6.46
CA GLU A 12 21.79 17.81 -5.52
C GLU A 12 22.81 18.39 -4.54
N LYS A 13 23.75 19.18 -5.07
CA LYS A 13 24.76 19.88 -4.28
C LYS A 13 24.14 20.88 -3.30
N ASN A 14 23.16 21.66 -3.76
CA ASN A 14 22.49 22.66 -2.92
C ASN A 14 21.64 22.04 -1.80
N ASN A 15 21.21 20.78 -1.95
CA ASN A 15 20.35 20.10 -1.00
C ASN A 15 21.07 18.98 -0.20
N ASP A 16 22.39 18.85 -0.35
CA ASP A 16 23.22 17.81 0.28
C ASP A 16 22.57 16.41 0.18
N ARG A 17 22.06 16.09 -1.01
CA ARG A 17 21.40 14.81 -1.30
C ARG A 17 21.45 14.50 -2.79
N GLN A 18 21.62 13.22 -3.12
CA GLN A 18 21.46 12.71 -4.47
C GLN A 18 19.98 12.74 -4.86
N PHE A 19 19.69 13.09 -6.12
CA PHE A 19 18.35 13.07 -6.69
C PHE A 19 18.03 11.63 -7.02
N ILE A 20 17.47 10.94 -6.03
CA ILE A 20 17.04 9.56 -6.17
C ILE A 20 15.52 9.64 -6.33
N TYR A 21 15.03 9.56 -7.57
CA TYR A 21 13.62 9.79 -7.94
C TYR A 21 12.64 9.12 -6.96
N PRO A 22 11.77 9.89 -6.28
CA PRO A 22 10.47 9.41 -5.86
C PRO A 22 9.44 10.22 -6.67
N TRP A 23 9.15 9.76 -7.88
CA TRP A 23 8.24 10.32 -8.89
C TRP A 23 7.29 11.46 -8.40
N GLN A 24 7.61 12.71 -8.75
CA GLN A 24 6.57 13.70 -8.99
C GLN A 24 6.15 13.57 -10.46
N ILE A 25 4.89 13.16 -10.69
CA ILE A 25 4.29 13.21 -12.03
C ILE A 25 4.06 14.68 -12.33
N ASN A 26 4.90 15.25 -13.19
CA ASN A 26 4.70 16.61 -13.68
C ASN A 26 3.62 16.58 -14.76
N PRO A 27 2.46 17.22 -14.54
CA PRO A 27 1.44 17.28 -15.57
C PRO A 27 1.99 18.07 -16.75
N ILE A 28 1.97 17.46 -17.93
CA ILE A 28 2.24 18.16 -19.18
C ILE A 28 0.90 18.75 -19.62
N TRP A 29 0.87 20.05 -19.85
CA TRP A 29 -0.30 20.67 -20.46
C TRP A 29 -0.51 20.04 -21.84
N THR A 30 -1.70 19.49 -22.09
CA THR A 30 -2.05 18.84 -23.35
C THR A 30 -3.42 19.32 -23.76
N ASN A 31 -3.51 19.91 -24.95
CA ASN A 31 -4.75 20.39 -25.54
C ASN A 31 -5.59 19.21 -26.06
N ASP A 32 -6.91 19.38 -26.14
CA ASP A 32 -7.81 18.31 -26.57
C ASP A 32 -7.43 17.69 -27.92
N ASN A 33 -6.99 18.52 -28.87
CA ASN A 33 -6.56 18.11 -30.22
C ASN A 33 -5.26 17.29 -30.23
N GLU A 34 -4.41 17.43 -29.22
CA GLU A 34 -3.14 16.69 -29.07
C GLU A 34 -3.35 15.28 -28.50
N ILE A 35 -4.53 15.02 -27.89
CA ILE A 35 -4.88 13.69 -27.38
C ILE A 35 -5.25 12.77 -28.56
N PRO A 36 -4.59 11.60 -28.71
CA PRO A 36 -4.93 10.63 -29.75
C PRO A 36 -6.41 10.25 -29.75
N ASN A 37 -7.02 10.17 -30.94
CA ASN A 37 -8.47 9.90 -31.11
C ASN A 37 -8.93 8.64 -30.36
N ARG A 38 -8.13 7.58 -30.30
CA ARG A 38 -8.46 6.36 -29.54
C ARG A 38 -8.66 6.64 -28.05
N ILE A 39 -7.80 7.45 -27.45
CA ILE A 39 -7.88 7.84 -26.04
C ILE A 39 -9.08 8.76 -25.83
N ARG A 40 -9.25 9.76 -26.71
CA ARG A 40 -10.40 10.68 -26.64
C ARG A 40 -11.74 9.94 -26.73
N ASN A 41 -11.87 9.00 -27.65
CA ASN A 41 -13.06 8.18 -27.82
C ASN A 41 -13.33 7.30 -26.59
N PHE A 42 -12.29 6.69 -26.02
CA PHE A 42 -12.39 5.93 -24.78
C PHE A 42 -12.93 6.80 -23.63
N LEU A 43 -12.32 7.97 -23.39
CA LEU A 43 -12.75 8.91 -22.35
C LEU A 43 -14.20 9.37 -22.56
N ASN A 44 -14.56 9.72 -23.80
CA ASN A 44 -15.92 10.12 -24.17
C ASN A 44 -16.95 9.01 -23.93
N SER A 45 -16.62 7.77 -24.27
CA SER A 45 -17.52 6.61 -24.06
C SER A 45 -17.85 6.36 -22.58
N LYS A 46 -17.02 6.88 -21.66
CA LYS A 46 -17.13 6.70 -20.21
C LYS A 46 -17.26 8.03 -19.46
N LYS A 47 -17.56 9.13 -20.14
CA LYS A 47 -17.52 10.50 -19.58
C LYS A 47 -18.35 10.67 -18.30
N LYS A 48 -19.48 9.96 -18.17
CA LYS A 48 -20.34 9.99 -16.97
C LYS A 48 -19.79 9.20 -15.77
N GLN A 49 -18.82 8.31 -15.99
CA GLN A 49 -18.24 7.42 -14.97
C GLN A 49 -16.84 7.87 -14.52
N ILE A 50 -16.17 8.69 -15.33
CA ILE A 50 -14.80 9.16 -15.07
C ILE A 50 -14.87 10.55 -14.44
N HIS A 51 -14.44 10.66 -13.19
CA HIS A 51 -14.26 11.95 -12.51
C HIS A 51 -12.88 12.55 -12.75
N VAL A 52 -11.86 11.69 -12.80
CA VAL A 52 -10.46 12.07 -13.01
C VAL A 52 -9.83 11.01 -13.91
N ALA A 53 -9.04 11.45 -14.89
CA ALA A 53 -8.25 10.58 -15.76
C ALA A 53 -6.79 11.02 -15.76
N TYR A 54 -5.89 10.05 -15.74
CA TYR A 54 -4.46 10.25 -15.93
C TYR A 54 -4.02 9.43 -17.14
N ALA A 55 -3.28 10.05 -18.06
CA ALA A 55 -2.63 9.38 -19.17
C ALA A 55 -1.12 9.46 -18.95
N ILE A 56 -0.46 8.31 -18.97
CA ILE A 56 0.99 8.23 -18.78
C ILE A 56 1.57 7.58 -20.04
N LEU A 57 2.48 8.29 -20.70
CA LEU A 57 3.26 7.72 -21.81
C LEU A 57 4.39 6.88 -21.21
N LEU A 58 4.49 5.63 -21.65
CA LEU A 58 5.49 4.70 -21.17
C LEU A 58 6.17 4.03 -22.37
N ASN A 59 7.49 3.88 -22.31
CA ASN A 59 8.30 3.45 -23.46
C ASN A 59 8.52 1.93 -23.54
N ASN A 60 8.32 1.19 -22.44
CA ASN A 60 8.60 -0.25 -22.35
C ASN A 60 7.34 -1.07 -22.11
N VAL A 61 6.56 -1.27 -23.19
CA VAL A 61 5.24 -1.92 -23.15
C VAL A 61 5.29 -3.32 -22.52
N GLY A 62 6.32 -4.12 -22.81
CA GLY A 62 6.45 -5.48 -22.31
C GLY A 62 6.61 -5.56 -20.79
N GLU A 63 7.53 -4.77 -20.22
CA GLU A 63 7.73 -4.71 -18.76
C GLU A 63 6.49 -4.20 -18.02
N ILE A 64 5.75 -3.27 -18.62
CA ILE A 64 4.52 -2.74 -18.03
C ILE A 64 3.44 -3.80 -17.96
N HIS A 65 3.28 -4.61 -19.02
CA HIS A 65 2.35 -5.72 -19.00
C HIS A 65 2.69 -6.71 -17.88
N LEU A 66 3.96 -7.09 -17.76
CA LEU A 66 4.44 -7.97 -16.69
C LEU A 66 4.19 -7.36 -15.30
N ALA A 67 4.47 -6.07 -15.11
CA ALA A 67 4.25 -5.39 -13.85
C ALA A 67 2.75 -5.31 -13.48
N ILE A 68 1.88 -5.06 -14.46
CA ILE A 68 0.42 -5.07 -14.26
C ILE A 68 -0.05 -6.48 -13.88
N ASP A 69 0.46 -7.52 -14.54
CA ASP A 69 0.06 -8.89 -14.24
C ASP A 69 0.55 -9.35 -12.86
N GLN A 70 1.77 -8.99 -12.47
CA GLN A 70 2.26 -9.18 -11.10
C GLN A 70 1.40 -8.45 -10.06
N LEU A 71 0.97 -7.22 -10.37
CA LEU A 71 0.11 -6.43 -9.48
C LEU A 71 -1.25 -7.12 -9.26
N LYS A 72 -1.84 -7.68 -10.32
CA LYS A 72 -3.11 -8.43 -10.26
C LYS A 72 -3.01 -9.68 -9.39
N GLN A 73 -1.86 -10.35 -9.41
CA GLN A 73 -1.60 -11.56 -8.62
C GLN A 73 -1.45 -11.29 -7.11
N GLN A 74 -1.46 -10.03 -6.68
CA GLN A 74 -1.31 -9.64 -5.28
C GLN A 74 -2.51 -8.82 -4.79
N PRO A 75 -3.73 -9.36 -4.86
CA PRO A 75 -4.97 -8.60 -4.62
C PRO A 75 -5.10 -8.13 -3.17
N TYR A 76 -4.41 -8.78 -2.22
CA TYR A 76 -4.35 -8.37 -0.81
C TYR A 76 -3.70 -6.99 -0.61
N MET A 77 -2.86 -6.51 -1.53
CA MET A 77 -2.25 -5.17 -1.42
C MET A 77 -3.29 -4.06 -1.36
N PHE A 78 -4.42 -4.28 -2.04
CA PHE A 78 -5.48 -3.29 -2.14
C PHE A 78 -6.34 -3.20 -0.87
N LEU A 79 -6.18 -4.13 0.08
CA LEU A 79 -6.91 -4.15 1.35
C LEU A 79 -6.78 -2.84 2.14
N PHE A 80 -5.65 -2.16 2.03
CA PHE A 80 -5.36 -0.95 2.81
C PHE A 80 -5.68 0.35 2.07
N LEU A 81 -6.17 0.28 0.83
CA LEU A 81 -6.58 1.47 0.09
C LEU A 81 -7.79 2.15 0.74
N ARG A 82 -7.69 3.47 0.92
CA ARG A 82 -8.76 4.30 1.46
C ARG A 82 -9.70 4.69 0.32
N ASN A 83 -11.00 4.62 0.57
CA ASN A 83 -12.06 5.08 -0.35
C ASN A 83 -12.09 4.37 -1.73
N ILE A 84 -11.42 3.22 -1.84
CA ILE A 84 -11.45 2.38 -3.05
C ILE A 84 -12.18 1.08 -2.72
N SER A 85 -13.25 0.80 -3.45
CA SER A 85 -14.03 -0.44 -3.35
C SER A 85 -13.84 -1.37 -4.55
N ARG A 86 -13.33 -0.86 -5.67
CA ARG A 86 -13.15 -1.62 -6.91
C ARG A 86 -12.03 -1.06 -7.76
N ILE A 87 -11.24 -1.96 -8.34
CA ILE A 87 -10.19 -1.68 -9.32
C ILE A 87 -10.45 -2.58 -10.52
N THR A 88 -10.44 -1.99 -11.72
CA THR A 88 -10.64 -2.74 -12.97
C THR A 88 -9.42 -2.55 -13.85
N PHE A 89 -8.82 -3.67 -14.24
CA PHE A 89 -7.72 -3.73 -15.19
C PHE A 89 -8.29 -4.06 -16.57
N LEU A 90 -8.29 -3.05 -17.44
CA LEU A 90 -8.71 -3.19 -18.83
C LEU A 90 -7.50 -3.60 -19.67
N THR A 91 -7.17 -4.89 -19.63
CA THR A 91 -6.12 -5.51 -20.47
C THR A 91 -6.74 -6.50 -21.46
N GLN A 92 -5.93 -7.30 -22.15
CA GLN A 92 -6.47 -8.35 -23.05
C GLN A 92 -7.39 -9.31 -22.31
N LEU A 93 -7.00 -9.71 -21.10
CA LEU A 93 -7.85 -10.38 -20.13
C LEU A 93 -8.42 -9.28 -19.21
N ASN A 94 -9.71 -8.98 -19.34
CA ASN A 94 -10.33 -7.98 -18.48
C ASN A 94 -10.45 -8.53 -17.06
N ASP A 95 -9.65 -8.01 -16.13
CA ASP A 95 -9.66 -8.43 -14.73
C ASP A 95 -10.31 -7.36 -13.85
N THR A 96 -11.21 -7.78 -12.98
CA THR A 96 -11.85 -6.90 -12.00
C THR A 96 -11.55 -7.39 -10.60
N ILE A 97 -10.78 -6.58 -9.86
CA ILE A 97 -10.51 -6.79 -8.44
C ILE A 97 -11.48 -5.91 -7.65
N SER A 98 -12.35 -6.53 -6.87
CA SER A 98 -13.31 -5.82 -6.03
C SER A 98 -13.02 -6.10 -4.56
N ILE A 99 -13.19 -5.09 -3.74
CA ILE A 99 -12.97 -5.16 -2.30
C ILE A 99 -14.29 -4.80 -1.63
N ALA A 100 -14.96 -5.80 -1.11
CA ALA A 100 -16.19 -5.60 -0.37
C ALA A 100 -15.93 -5.72 1.14
N ARG A 101 -16.77 -5.06 1.93
CA ARG A 101 -16.81 -5.24 3.38
C ARG A 101 -18.11 -5.95 3.69
N HIS A 102 -18.02 -7.10 4.35
CA HIS A 102 -19.20 -7.76 4.87
C HIS A 102 -19.49 -7.24 6.27
N PHE A 103 -20.72 -6.78 6.49
CA PHE A 103 -21.09 -6.10 7.74
C PHE A 103 -21.32 -7.07 8.91
N SER A 104 -21.56 -8.36 8.67
CA SER A 104 -21.98 -9.27 9.74
C SER A 104 -20.86 -9.74 10.68
N HIS A 105 -19.58 -9.64 10.32
CA HIS A 105 -18.46 -10.10 11.18
C HIS A 105 -17.17 -9.27 11.06
N GLY A 106 -17.24 -8.07 10.48
CA GLY A 106 -16.06 -7.22 10.28
C GLY A 106 -15.05 -7.78 9.27
N LEU A 107 -15.46 -8.74 8.43
CA LEU A 107 -14.63 -9.36 7.41
C LEU A 107 -14.57 -8.48 6.14
N LYS A 108 -13.36 -8.23 5.67
CA LYS A 108 -13.09 -7.64 4.37
C LYS A 108 -12.79 -8.75 3.39
N GLN A 109 -13.56 -8.81 2.31
CA GLN A 109 -13.45 -9.84 1.29
C GLN A 109 -12.87 -9.23 0.02
N VAL A 110 -11.88 -9.92 -0.54
CA VAL A 110 -11.25 -9.57 -1.80
C VAL A 110 -11.78 -10.53 -2.85
N TYR A 111 -12.24 -9.98 -3.97
CA TYR A 111 -12.80 -10.73 -5.07
C TYR A 111 -11.98 -10.49 -6.32
N ILE A 112 -11.66 -11.58 -7.02
CA ILE A 112 -11.14 -11.53 -8.38
C ILE A 112 -12.23 -12.09 -9.29
N ASN A 113 -12.69 -11.28 -10.26
CA ASN A 113 -13.68 -11.70 -11.25
C ASN A 113 -14.93 -12.34 -10.61
N LYS A 114 -15.44 -11.70 -9.54
CA LYS A 114 -16.61 -12.10 -8.71
C LYS A 114 -16.42 -13.36 -7.85
N LYS A 115 -15.28 -14.03 -7.91
CA LYS A 115 -14.93 -15.13 -7.00
C LYS A 115 -14.20 -14.59 -5.78
N ILE A 116 -14.51 -15.10 -4.60
CA ILE A 116 -13.75 -14.77 -3.39
C ILE A 116 -12.34 -15.30 -3.58
N ASP A 117 -11.36 -14.41 -3.49
CA ASP A 117 -9.94 -14.72 -3.48
C ASP A 117 -9.45 -14.92 -2.05
N SER A 118 -9.81 -14.00 -1.15
CA SER A 118 -9.35 -14.04 0.23
C SER A 118 -10.24 -13.22 1.16
N GLN A 119 -10.17 -13.55 2.45
CA GLN A 119 -10.97 -12.91 3.51
C GLN A 119 -10.07 -12.49 4.66
N TRP A 120 -10.36 -11.33 5.25
CA TRP A 120 -9.45 -10.68 6.17
C TRP A 120 -10.20 -9.99 7.30
N ILE A 121 -9.74 -10.19 8.53
CA ILE A 121 -10.14 -9.38 9.68
C ILE A 121 -9.16 -8.22 9.80
N ILE A 122 -9.65 -6.98 9.65
CA ILE A 122 -8.80 -5.79 9.76
C ILE A 122 -9.09 -5.06 11.07
N LYS A 123 -8.05 -4.86 11.88
CA LYS A 123 -8.12 -4.00 13.06
C LYS A 123 -7.18 -2.82 12.95
N ARG A 124 -7.70 -1.66 13.37
CA ARG A 124 -6.98 -0.38 13.43
C ARG A 124 -6.53 -0.14 14.86
N PHE A 125 -5.28 0.31 15.00
CA PHE A 125 -4.70 0.72 16.27
C PHE A 125 -4.16 2.14 16.12
N GLU A 126 -4.35 2.93 17.17
CA GLU A 126 -3.73 4.24 17.33
C GLU A 126 -2.89 4.20 18.60
N LEU A 127 -1.67 4.72 18.51
CA LEU A 127 -0.70 4.67 19.58
C LEU A 127 -0.05 6.02 19.74
N ASP A 128 0.08 6.47 20.98
CA ASP A 128 0.81 7.69 21.28
C ASP A 128 2.29 7.49 20.95
N VAL A 129 2.85 8.44 20.20
CA VAL A 129 4.27 8.44 19.87
C VAL A 129 5.05 8.89 21.10
N PRO A 130 5.98 8.06 21.62
CA PRO A 130 6.73 8.41 22.81
C PRO A 130 7.43 9.75 22.67
N LYS A 131 7.44 10.56 23.75
CA LYS A 131 8.07 11.88 23.76
C LYS A 131 9.53 11.84 23.31
N SER A 132 10.28 10.81 23.74
CA SER A 132 11.66 10.58 23.31
C SER A 132 11.85 10.39 21.80
N ILE A 133 10.83 9.91 21.08
CA ILE A 133 10.84 9.79 19.61
C ILE A 133 10.41 11.12 18.99
N ARG A 134 9.37 11.78 19.52
CA ARG A 134 8.92 13.11 19.05
C ARG A 134 10.05 14.14 19.11
N ASP A 135 10.77 14.19 20.22
CA ASP A 135 11.88 15.13 20.42
C ASP A 135 13.02 14.88 19.40
N LYS A 136 13.27 13.61 19.05
CA LYS A 136 14.24 13.24 18.01
C LYS A 136 13.79 13.64 16.60
N LEU A 137 12.47 13.65 16.33
CA LEU A 137 11.91 14.00 15.02
C LEU A 137 11.83 15.51 14.81
N VAL A 138 11.48 16.29 15.84
CA VAL A 138 11.40 17.76 15.76
C VAL A 138 12.75 18.36 15.34
N GLY A 139 13.86 17.81 15.85
CA GLY A 139 15.21 18.26 15.50
C GLY A 139 15.74 17.77 14.15
N ASP A 140 15.01 16.93 13.42
CA ASP A 140 15.46 16.36 12.15
C ASP A 140 14.93 17.17 10.96
N SER A 141 15.76 18.06 10.41
CA SER A 141 15.40 18.87 9.25
C SER A 141 15.15 18.06 7.97
N LYS A 142 15.59 16.79 7.93
CA LYS A 142 15.39 15.88 6.79
C LYS A 142 14.06 15.12 6.89
N ALA A 143 13.41 15.09 8.06
CA ALA A 143 12.13 14.43 8.24
C ALA A 143 10.97 15.25 7.63
N PRO A 144 10.01 14.61 6.92
CA PRO A 144 8.80 15.26 6.44
C PRO A 144 8.03 15.96 7.58
N GLU A 145 7.49 17.15 7.31
CA GLU A 145 6.73 17.94 8.30
C GLU A 145 5.63 17.15 9.00
N LYS A 146 4.86 16.37 8.24
CA LYS A 146 3.80 15.48 8.79
C LYS A 146 4.30 14.47 9.83
N LEU A 147 5.56 14.04 9.73
CA LEU A 147 6.17 13.12 10.70
C LEU A 147 6.78 13.87 11.89
N ARG A 148 7.16 15.13 11.74
CA ARG A 148 7.68 15.96 12.85
C ARG A 148 6.58 16.39 13.82
N SER A 149 5.35 16.54 13.32
CA SER A 149 4.17 16.89 14.12
C SER A 149 3.33 15.68 14.55
N ILE A 150 3.83 14.44 14.38
CA ILE A 150 3.02 13.26 14.63
C ILE A 150 2.92 12.98 16.14
N GLU A 151 1.69 13.04 16.66
CA GLU A 151 1.41 12.71 18.06
C GLU A 151 0.99 11.25 18.22
N LYS A 152 0.27 10.73 17.23
CA LYS A 152 -0.22 9.36 17.20
C LYS A 152 0.20 8.64 15.93
N ALA A 153 0.71 7.44 16.09
CA ALA A 153 0.96 6.52 15.00
C ALA A 153 -0.29 5.66 14.78
N GLU A 154 -0.72 5.58 13.53
CA GLU A 154 -1.82 4.72 13.11
C GLU A 154 -1.27 3.47 12.44
N MET A 155 -1.85 2.31 12.78
CA MET A 155 -1.46 1.02 12.25
C MET A 155 -2.69 0.16 11.97
N PHE A 156 -2.63 -0.61 10.89
CA PHE A 156 -3.64 -1.58 10.50
C PHE A 156 -3.02 -2.96 10.48
N PHE A 157 -3.74 -3.92 11.05
CA PHE A 157 -3.38 -5.33 11.05
C PHE A 157 -4.47 -6.06 10.30
N ALA A 158 -4.10 -6.89 9.33
CA ALA A 158 -5.03 -7.75 8.61
C ALA A 158 -4.65 -9.22 8.81
N ALA A 159 -5.48 -9.92 9.57
CA ALA A 159 -5.36 -11.36 9.75
C ALA A 159 -6.18 -12.07 8.67
N LYS A 160 -5.58 -13.06 8.02
CA LYS A 160 -6.28 -13.87 7.02
C LYS A 160 -7.28 -14.78 7.71
N TYR A 161 -8.47 -14.91 7.16
CA TYR A 161 -9.53 -15.75 7.66
C TYR A 161 -9.91 -16.79 6.62
N LYS A 162 -10.12 -18.03 7.05
CA LYS A 162 -10.60 -19.14 6.23
C LYS A 162 -11.92 -19.64 6.80
N ASP A 163 -12.93 -19.78 5.95
CA ASP A 163 -14.20 -20.39 6.35
C ASP A 163 -14.03 -21.87 6.69
N SER A 164 -14.98 -22.42 7.43
CA SER A 164 -15.06 -23.87 7.62
C SER A 164 -15.23 -24.57 6.28
N THR A 165 -14.52 -25.67 6.09
CA THR A 165 -14.59 -26.49 4.88
C THR A 165 -14.71 -27.95 5.26
N THR A 166 -15.04 -28.84 4.33
CA THR A 166 -14.94 -30.28 4.54
C THR A 166 -13.65 -30.82 3.90
N ASP A 167 -13.10 -31.89 4.47
CA ASP A 167 -11.99 -32.62 3.85
C ASP A 167 -12.48 -33.63 2.79
N GLU A 168 -11.56 -34.42 2.23
CA GLU A 168 -11.86 -35.46 1.24
C GLU A 168 -12.72 -36.61 1.79
N ASN A 169 -12.83 -36.74 3.11
CA ASN A 169 -13.64 -37.74 3.82
C ASN A 169 -14.96 -37.15 4.33
N GLU A 170 -15.33 -35.94 3.88
CA GLU A 170 -16.51 -35.17 4.33
C GLU A 170 -16.47 -34.74 5.81
N GLU A 171 -15.32 -34.79 6.48
CA GLU A 171 -15.18 -34.32 7.85
C GLU A 171 -15.09 -32.78 7.90
N MET A 172 -15.79 -32.16 8.86
CA MET A 172 -15.83 -30.71 9.00
C MET A 172 -14.53 -30.17 9.59
N ILE A 173 -13.78 -29.42 8.79
CA ILE A 173 -12.66 -28.58 9.22
C ILE A 173 -13.23 -27.23 9.65
N SER A 174 -13.13 -26.92 10.94
CA SER A 174 -13.54 -25.61 11.47
C SER A 174 -12.69 -24.47 10.87
N GLY A 175 -13.35 -23.40 10.45
CA GLY A 175 -12.70 -22.18 9.98
C GLY A 175 -11.98 -21.42 11.10
N GLY A 176 -11.27 -20.36 10.72
CA GLY A 176 -10.56 -19.51 11.67
C GLY A 176 -9.50 -18.62 11.06
N ILE A 177 -8.70 -18.03 11.93
CA ILE A 177 -7.57 -17.18 11.55
C ILE A 177 -6.42 -18.05 11.06
N GLU A 178 -5.95 -17.78 9.85
CA GLU A 178 -4.82 -18.45 9.22
C GLU A 178 -3.55 -17.61 9.39
N LYS A 179 -2.48 -18.23 9.89
CA LYS A 179 -1.15 -17.62 9.92
C LYS A 179 -0.61 -17.48 8.49
N LEU A 180 -0.09 -16.30 8.16
CA LEU A 180 0.61 -16.10 6.89
C LEU A 180 1.94 -16.87 6.83
N ARG A 181 2.25 -17.36 5.63
CA ARG A 181 3.58 -17.89 5.29
C ARG A 181 4.59 -16.74 5.24
N ASP A 182 5.85 -17.04 5.49
CA ASP A 182 6.94 -16.05 5.49
C ASP A 182 6.96 -15.19 4.22
N GLN A 183 6.76 -15.79 3.05
CA GLN A 183 6.74 -15.10 1.75
C GLN A 183 5.53 -14.16 1.55
N ASP A 184 4.43 -14.40 2.25
CA ASP A 184 3.20 -13.61 2.17
C ASP A 184 3.15 -12.57 3.30
N SER A 185 4.11 -12.62 4.22
CA SER A 185 4.22 -11.70 5.33
C SER A 185 4.83 -10.38 4.88
N ILE A 186 3.96 -9.41 4.63
CA ILE A 186 4.37 -8.11 4.11
C ILE A 186 3.93 -7.02 5.07
N LEU A 187 4.90 -6.18 5.40
CA LEU A 187 4.68 -4.90 6.04
C LEU A 187 4.66 -3.78 4.99
N PHE A 188 3.56 -3.04 4.96
CA PHE A 188 3.35 -1.89 4.12
C PHE A 188 3.64 -0.59 4.87
N SER A 189 4.29 0.36 4.19
CA SER A 189 4.51 1.70 4.72
C SER A 189 4.39 2.75 3.63
N TYR A 190 3.20 3.35 3.51
CA TYR A 190 2.83 4.15 2.34
C TYR A 190 3.00 3.30 1.06
N LEU A 191 1.91 2.64 0.62
CA LEU A 191 1.93 1.84 -0.61
C LEU A 191 2.66 2.60 -1.74
N PRO A 192 3.57 1.94 -2.49
CA PRO A 192 3.68 0.48 -2.62
C PRO A 192 4.82 -0.18 -1.83
N THR A 193 5.31 0.39 -0.72
CA THR A 193 6.41 -0.22 0.05
C THR A 193 6.05 -1.64 0.51
N LYS A 194 6.91 -2.62 0.25
CA LYS A 194 6.78 -4.02 0.70
C LYS A 194 8.03 -4.43 1.45
N ILE A 195 7.91 -4.59 2.76
CA ILE A 195 9.00 -5.07 3.62
C ILE A 195 8.63 -6.47 4.14
N SER A 196 9.39 -7.49 3.74
CA SER A 196 9.12 -8.90 4.09
C SER A 196 10.05 -9.47 5.17
N GLU A 197 11.08 -8.72 5.57
CA GLU A 197 12.16 -9.18 6.46
C GLU A 197 11.66 -9.65 7.85
N TYR A 198 10.54 -9.11 8.34
CA TYR A 198 10.06 -9.35 9.70
C TYR A 198 9.13 -10.54 9.87
N LYS A 199 8.57 -11.08 8.77
CA LYS A 199 7.79 -12.34 8.78
C LYS A 199 6.67 -12.42 9.82
N PHE A 200 5.99 -11.30 10.07
CA PHE A 200 4.79 -11.26 10.91
C PHE A 200 3.69 -12.24 10.40
N PRO A 201 2.96 -12.92 11.28
CA PRO A 201 1.93 -13.89 10.89
C PRO A 201 0.66 -13.25 10.29
N VAL A 202 0.65 -11.93 10.11
CA VAL A 202 -0.46 -11.09 9.61
C VAL A 202 0.12 -9.99 8.72
N LEU A 203 -0.71 -9.40 7.84
CA LEU A 203 -0.31 -8.22 7.10
C LEU A 203 -0.39 -7.00 8.01
N ILE A 204 0.54 -6.06 7.83
CA ILE A 204 0.57 -4.81 8.58
C ILE A 204 0.67 -3.65 7.60
N ASN A 205 -0.06 -2.57 7.85
CA ASN A 205 0.13 -1.30 7.18
C ASN A 205 0.25 -0.18 8.21
N ALA A 206 1.35 0.56 8.19
CA ALA A 206 1.62 1.60 9.15
C ALA A 206 2.47 2.73 8.53
N ASN A 207 2.47 3.90 9.17
CA ASN A 207 3.18 5.07 8.66
C ASN A 207 4.65 5.07 9.12
N PHE A 208 5.52 4.27 8.50
CA PHE A 208 6.96 4.32 8.77
C PHE A 208 7.68 5.34 7.89
N LEU A 209 8.79 5.86 8.43
CA LEU A 209 9.76 6.60 7.66
C LEU A 209 10.59 5.58 6.87
N THR A 210 10.46 5.62 5.55
CA THR A 210 11.16 4.73 4.64
C THR A 210 12.46 5.36 4.14
N ASN A 211 13.35 4.54 3.58
CA ASN A 211 14.51 5.03 2.85
C ASN A 211 14.07 5.86 1.62
N VAL A 212 15.02 6.53 0.95
CA VAL A 212 14.70 7.43 -0.18
C VAL A 212 13.93 6.71 -1.30
N ASN A 213 14.25 5.43 -1.51
CA ASN A 213 13.59 4.57 -2.51
C ASN A 213 12.19 4.08 -2.07
N ARG A 214 11.81 4.31 -0.81
CA ARG A 214 10.55 3.84 -0.22
C ARG A 214 10.36 2.33 -0.31
N GLU A 215 11.44 1.58 -0.23
CA GLU A 215 11.42 0.10 -0.31
C GLU A 215 11.73 -0.55 1.03
N GLN A 216 12.52 0.14 1.86
CA GLN A 216 12.93 -0.35 3.17
C GLN A 216 12.58 0.68 4.25
N ILE A 217 12.45 0.21 5.48
CA ILE A 217 12.38 1.10 6.64
C ILE A 217 13.73 1.80 6.78
N HIS A 218 13.72 3.11 7.01
CA HIS A 218 14.95 3.86 7.19
C HIS A 218 15.71 3.33 8.42
N THR A 219 16.89 2.75 8.22
CA THR A 219 17.71 2.01 9.21
C THR A 219 18.37 2.89 10.29
N GLY A 220 17.88 4.12 10.49
CA GLY A 220 18.37 5.08 11.48
C GLY A 220 17.55 5.12 12.77
N LYS A 221 17.35 6.33 13.31
CA LYS A 221 16.63 6.63 14.57
C LYS A 221 15.20 6.05 14.66
N PHE A 222 14.65 5.50 13.58
CA PHE A 222 13.33 4.87 13.48
C PHE A 222 13.29 3.38 13.87
N VAL A 223 14.44 2.73 14.07
CA VAL A 223 14.50 1.38 14.67
C VAL A 223 13.83 1.36 16.05
N ASP A 224 13.81 2.48 16.78
CA ASP A 224 13.10 2.60 18.06
C ASP A 224 11.57 2.52 17.90
N CYS A 225 10.99 3.01 16.81
CA CYS A 225 9.56 2.81 16.48
C CYS A 225 9.27 1.34 16.17
N LEU A 226 10.17 0.68 15.44
CA LEU A 226 10.05 -0.74 15.15
C LEU A 226 10.18 -1.60 16.43
N LYS A 227 11.10 -1.25 17.33
CA LYS A 227 11.22 -1.83 18.67
C LYS A 227 9.95 -1.59 19.51
N PHE A 228 9.34 -0.42 19.40
CA PHE A 228 8.04 -0.14 20.01
C PHE A 228 6.93 -1.03 19.43
N LEU A 229 6.90 -1.26 18.12
CA LEU A 229 6.03 -2.24 17.48
C LEU A 229 6.27 -3.66 17.98
N PHE A 230 7.51 -4.12 18.05
CA PHE A 230 7.84 -5.42 18.61
C PHE A 230 7.43 -5.52 20.08
N LYS A 231 7.56 -4.43 20.85
CA LYS A 231 7.06 -4.34 22.23
C LYS A 231 5.53 -4.43 22.29
N LEU A 232 4.81 -3.86 21.34
CA LEU A 232 3.37 -4.01 21.20
C LEU A 232 2.99 -5.44 20.83
N PHE A 233 3.66 -6.05 19.85
CA PHE A 233 3.46 -7.46 19.51
C PHE A 233 3.78 -8.40 20.67
N SER A 234 4.77 -8.08 21.50
CA SER A 234 5.09 -8.89 22.69
C SER A 234 4.11 -8.65 23.85
N TYR A 235 3.60 -7.43 24.03
CA TYR A 235 2.51 -7.12 24.96
C TYR A 235 1.18 -7.76 24.54
N ILE A 236 0.95 -7.79 23.24
CA ILE A 236 -0.24 -8.33 22.62
C ILE A 236 0.02 -9.79 22.28
N LYS A 237 0.02 -10.67 23.31
CA LYS A 237 -0.01 -12.13 23.12
C LYS A 237 -0.99 -12.44 21.99
N TYR A 238 -0.46 -13.03 20.91
CA TYR A 238 -1.01 -13.23 19.55
C TYR A 238 -2.48 -13.66 19.41
N PHE A 239 -3.17 -14.01 20.49
CA PHE A 239 -4.57 -14.42 20.52
C PHE A 239 -5.59 -13.33 20.89
N ARG A 240 -5.20 -12.27 21.62
CA ARG A 240 -6.16 -11.24 22.08
C ARG A 240 -6.47 -10.15 21.05
N LEU A 241 -5.82 -10.15 19.89
CA LEU A 241 -6.06 -9.15 18.83
C LEU A 241 -7.41 -9.32 18.16
N PHE A 242 -7.85 -10.56 17.99
CA PHE A 242 -9.02 -10.89 17.19
C PHE A 242 -10.07 -11.73 17.93
N ALA A 243 -9.81 -12.06 19.20
CA ALA A 243 -10.83 -12.51 20.15
C ALA A 243 -11.72 -11.34 20.61
#